data_AF-A0A2M7TNR3-F1
#
_entry.id   AF-A0A2M7TNR3-F1
#
_cell.length_a   1.000
_cell.length_b   1.000
_cell.length_c   1.000
_cell.angle_alpha   90.00
_cell.angle_beta   90.00
_cell.angle_gamma   90.00
#
_symmetry.space_group_name_H-M   'P 1'
#
loop_
_entity.id
_entity.type
_entity.pdbx_description
1 polymer ?
#
loop_
_entity_poly.entity_id
_entity_poly.type
_entity_poly.pdbx_seq_one_letter_code
_entity_poly.pdbx_strand_id
1 'polypeptide(L)'
;FQGVFKAVKIEDDEQLIHVLRYIHINPVVSSVIREIDIDSYSYSSFPEYLGIKKGFCNKELILKYFSSIDKLKNFTYDQIGYGKRLESIKHLLFE
;
A
#
# COMPACT_ATOMS: atom_id res chain seq x y z
N PHE A 1 6.85 22.53 6.97
CA PHE A 1 5.77 22.08 6.05
C PHE A 1 6.28 22.21 4.62
N GLN A 2 6.17 21.16 3.80
CA GLN A 2 6.77 21.07 2.45
C GLN A 2 5.79 21.42 1.31
N GLY A 3 4.96 22.47 1.48
CA GLY A 3 4.03 22.94 0.44
C GLY A 3 2.60 22.41 0.57
N VAL A 4 1.82 22.56 -0.51
CA VAL A 4 0.38 22.24 -0.56
C VAL A 4 0.18 20.72 -0.67
N PHE A 5 -0.73 20.16 0.13
CA PHE A 5 -1.09 18.76 0.05
C PHE A 5 -2.05 18.49 -1.12
N LYS A 6 -2.07 17.26 -1.62
CA LYS A 6 -3.07 16.80 -2.59
C LYS A 6 -4.19 16.08 -1.86
N ALA A 7 -5.43 16.28 -2.29
CA ALA A 7 -6.60 15.56 -1.78
C ALA A 7 -7.42 15.04 -2.96
N VAL A 8 -7.83 13.78 -2.86
CA VAL A 8 -8.67 13.11 -3.86
C VAL A 8 -9.80 12.42 -3.10
N LYS A 9 -11.04 12.64 -3.53
CA LYS A 9 -12.20 11.95 -2.97
C LYS A 9 -12.21 10.51 -3.45
N ILE A 10 -12.48 9.57 -2.53
CA ILE A 10 -12.75 8.18 -2.88
C ILE A 10 -14.22 8.09 -3.27
N GLU A 11 -14.49 7.67 -4.50
CA GLU A 11 -15.82 7.63 -5.10
C GLU A 11 -16.45 6.24 -5.04
N ASP A 12 -15.62 5.19 -5.03
CA ASP A 12 -16.08 3.79 -5.00
C ASP A 12 -15.13 2.86 -4.21
N ASP A 13 -15.60 1.63 -4.03
CA ASP A 13 -14.94 0.59 -3.26
C ASP A 13 -13.67 0.05 -3.96
N GLU A 14 -13.63 0.07 -5.29
CA GLU A 14 -12.48 -0.38 -6.08
C GLU A 14 -11.31 0.60 -5.90
N GLN A 15 -11.59 1.90 -5.99
CA GLN A 15 -10.65 2.97 -5.69
C GLN A 15 -10.17 2.86 -4.24
N LEU A 16 -11.07 2.58 -3.28
CA LEU A 16 -10.70 2.43 -1.87
C LEU A 16 -9.61 1.36 -1.67
N ILE A 17 -9.83 0.15 -2.19
CA ILE A 17 -8.88 -0.95 -2.00
C ILE A 17 -7.57 -0.69 -2.76
N HIS A 18 -7.62 -0.02 -3.91
CA HIS A 18 -6.41 0.33 -4.66
C HIS A 18 -5.60 1.45 -4.02
N VAL A 19 -6.24 2.45 -3.41
CA VAL A 19 -5.56 3.48 -2.61
C VAL A 19 -4.88 2.85 -1.40
N LEU A 20 -5.55 1.94 -0.70
CA LEU A 20 -4.94 1.20 0.42
C LEU A 20 -3.68 0.46 -0.05
N ARG A 21 -3.79 -0.31 -1.15
CA ARG A 21 -2.66 -1.03 -1.74
C ARG A 21 -1.51 -0.09 -2.10
N TYR A 22 -1.80 1.03 -2.75
CA TYR A 22 -0.80 2.05 -3.09
C TYR A 22 -0.03 2.51 -1.85
N ILE A 23 -0.74 2.84 -0.75
CA ILE A 23 -0.12 3.26 0.50
C ILE A 23 0.78 2.15 1.07
N HIS A 24 0.30 0.90 1.10
CA HIS A 24 1.04 -0.22 1.70
C HIS A 24 2.30 -0.61 0.92
N ILE A 25 2.29 -0.51 -0.42
CA ILE A 25 3.47 -0.84 -1.23
C ILE A 25 4.45 0.33 -1.39
N ASN A 26 4.02 1.56 -1.11
CA ASN A 26 4.84 2.75 -1.36
C ASN A 26 6.24 2.70 -0.70
N PRO A 27 6.42 2.23 0.55
CA PRO A 27 7.76 2.09 1.14
C PRO A 27 8.70 1.17 0.36
N VAL A 28 8.16 0.12 -0.29
CA VAL A 28 8.95 -0.79 -1.13
C VAL A 28 9.21 -0.17 -2.50
N VAL A 29 8.19 0.45 -3.10
CA VAL A 29 8.28 1.05 -4.44
C VAL A 29 9.26 2.23 -4.47
N SER A 30 9.26 3.05 -3.41
CA SER A 30 10.20 4.17 -3.22
C SER A 30 11.58 3.74 -2.67
N SER A 31 11.84 2.44 -2.57
CA SER A 31 13.10 1.87 -2.07
C SER A 31 13.48 2.27 -0.64
N VAL A 32 12.51 2.69 0.18
CA VAL A 32 12.71 2.98 1.62
C VAL A 32 13.00 1.68 2.39
N ILE A 33 12.35 0.57 1.98
CA ILE A 33 12.58 -0.77 2.52
C ILE A 33 12.69 -1.80 1.39
N ARG A 34 13.22 -2.98 1.72
CA ARG A 34 13.18 -4.13 0.80
C ARG A 34 11.81 -4.79 0.87
N GLU A 35 11.47 -5.51 -0.20
CA GLU A 35 10.18 -6.20 -0.32
C GLU A 35 9.95 -7.25 0.78
N ILE A 36 11.02 -7.94 1.22
CA ILE A 36 10.96 -8.92 2.32
C ILE A 36 10.56 -8.30 3.67
N ASP A 37 10.73 -6.98 3.83
CA ASP A 37 10.51 -6.28 5.09
C ASP A 37 9.09 -5.65 5.17
N ILE A 38 8.26 -5.77 4.12
CA ILE A 38 6.94 -5.10 4.03
C ILE A 38 5.95 -5.55 5.12
N ASP A 39 5.96 -6.84 5.46
CA ASP A 39 5.05 -7.44 6.45
C ASP A 39 5.35 -7.00 7.89
N SER A 40 6.57 -6.53 8.16
CA SER A 40 7.05 -6.15 9.49
C SER A 40 7.33 -4.65 9.62
N TYR A 41 7.09 -3.87 8.56
CA TYR A 41 7.41 -2.45 8.54
C TYR A 41 6.56 -1.66 9.54
N SER A 42 7.21 -1.10 10.56
CA SER A 42 6.55 -0.49 11.72
C SER A 42 5.82 0.82 11.41
N TYR A 43 6.19 1.51 10.33
CA TYR A 43 5.59 2.77 9.88
C TYR A 43 4.50 2.56 8.81
N SER A 44 3.88 1.38 8.80
CA SER A 44 2.71 1.07 7.99
C SER A 44 1.63 0.41 8.85
N SER A 45 0.37 0.57 8.45
CA SER A 45 -0.75 -0.18 9.03
C SER A 45 -0.86 -1.59 8.48
N PHE A 46 -0.12 -1.94 7.42
CA PHE A 46 -0.19 -3.26 6.78
C PHE A 46 0.00 -4.44 7.75
N PRO A 47 0.95 -4.42 8.71
CA PRO A 47 1.08 -5.49 9.70
C PRO A 47 -0.18 -5.69 10.57
N GLU A 48 -0.98 -4.63 10.79
CA GLU A 48 -2.27 -4.76 11.48
C GLU A 48 -3.31 -5.47 10.62
N TYR A 49 -3.35 -5.18 9.31
CA TYR A 49 -4.23 -5.86 8.36
C TYR A 49 -3.91 -7.35 8.24
N LEU A 50 -2.64 -7.71 8.36
CA LEU A 50 -2.18 -9.11 8.36
C LEU A 50 -2.41 -9.83 9.69
N GLY A 51 -2.83 -9.12 10.73
CA GLY A 51 -2.99 -9.69 12.07
C GLY A 51 -1.67 -9.96 12.82
N ILE A 52 -0.53 -9.52 12.26
CA ILE A 52 0.81 -9.66 12.86
C ILE A 52 0.96 -8.71 14.06
N LYS A 53 0.35 -7.53 13.97
CA LYS A 53 0.39 -6.48 15.00
C LYS A 53 -1.01 -6.08 15.41
N LYS A 54 -1.21 -5.82 16.70
CA LYS A 54 -2.41 -5.12 17.19
C LYS A 54 -2.17 -3.61 17.12
N GLY A 55 -3.19 -2.87 16.73
CA GLY A 55 -3.17 -1.41 16.76
C GLY A 55 -4.58 -0.84 16.72
N PHE A 56 -4.69 0.39 16.22
CA PHE A 56 -5.92 1.19 16.31
C PHE A 56 -6.68 1.28 14.99
N CYS A 57 -6.22 0.61 13.93
CA CYS A 57 -6.87 0.68 12.63
C CYS A 57 -8.24 -0.01 12.66
N ASN A 58 -9.27 0.66 12.13
CA ASN A 58 -10.52 -0.02 11.80
C ASN A 58 -10.36 -0.74 10.45
N LYS A 59 -10.25 -2.06 10.51
CA LYS A 59 -9.93 -2.91 9.35
C LYS A 59 -11.15 -3.55 8.72
N GLU A 60 -12.28 -3.58 9.42
CA GLU A 60 -13.48 -4.35 9.04
C GLU A 60 -13.97 -3.95 7.64
N LEU A 61 -13.98 -2.64 7.36
CA LEU A 61 -14.39 -2.11 6.07
C LEU A 61 -13.58 -2.69 4.91
N ILE A 62 -12.27 -2.84 5.06
CA ILE A 62 -11.40 -3.38 4.01
C ILE A 62 -11.47 -4.90 3.98
N LEU A 63 -11.39 -5.53 5.16
CA LEU A 63 -11.32 -6.98 5.26
C LEU A 63 -12.56 -7.67 4.67
N LYS A 64 -13.73 -7.02 4.68
CA LYS A 64 -14.95 -7.55 4.03
C LYS A 64 -14.80 -7.79 2.51
N TYR A 65 -13.87 -7.11 1.83
CA TYR A 65 -13.65 -7.28 0.39
C TYR A 65 -12.77 -8.49 0.05
N PHE A 66 -12.14 -9.11 1.05
CA PHE A 66 -11.22 -10.23 0.85
C PHE A 66 -11.71 -11.45 1.60
N SER A 67 -11.76 -12.60 0.91
CA SER A 67 -12.17 -13.86 1.54
C SER A 67 -11.14 -14.43 2.52
N SER A 68 -9.90 -13.93 2.50
CA SER A 68 -8.86 -14.27 3.47
C SER A 68 -7.77 -13.21 3.53
N ILE A 69 -6.97 -13.23 4.60
CA ILE A 69 -5.76 -12.39 4.73
C ILE A 69 -4.77 -12.67 3.60
N ASP A 70 -4.64 -13.92 3.16
CA ASP A 70 -3.76 -14.29 2.04
C ASP A 70 -4.22 -13.65 0.72
N LYS A 71 -5.54 -13.52 0.50
CA LYS A 71 -6.06 -12.83 -0.69
C LYS A 71 -5.75 -11.34 -0.65
N LEU A 72 -5.91 -10.68 0.50
CA LEU A 72 -5.48 -9.29 0.70
C LEU A 72 -3.97 -9.12 0.43
N LYS A 73 -3.16 -10.03 0.99
CA LYS A 73 -1.70 -10.00 0.84
C LYS A 73 -1.29 -10.15 -0.63
N ASN A 74 -1.83 -11.15 -1.32
CA ASN A 74 -1.58 -11.37 -2.74
C ASN A 74 -2.02 -10.18 -3.60
N PHE A 75 -3.22 -9.63 -3.35
CA PHE A 75 -3.70 -8.43 -4.02
C PHE A 75 -2.79 -7.21 -3.81
N THR A 76 -2.19 -7.10 -2.62
CA THR A 76 -1.27 -6.00 -2.30
C THR A 76 0.05 -6.18 -3.04
N TYR A 77 0.62 -7.39 -3.01
CA TYR A 77 1.92 -7.68 -3.60
C TYR A 77 1.94 -7.66 -5.12
N ASP A 78 0.80 -7.96 -5.78
CA ASP A 78 0.71 -8.02 -7.23
C ASP A 78 1.15 -6.71 -7.94
N GLN A 79 1.07 -5.56 -7.26
CA GLN A 79 1.46 -4.27 -7.82
C GLN A 79 2.89 -3.83 -7.52
N ILE A 80 3.64 -4.51 -6.65
CA ILE A 80 4.98 -4.05 -6.27
C ILE A 80 5.88 -3.93 -7.49
N GLY A 81 5.89 -4.97 -8.34
CA GLY A 81 6.69 -4.99 -9.57
C GLY A 81 6.28 -3.90 -10.57
N TYR A 82 4.97 -3.65 -10.72
CA TYR A 82 4.47 -2.58 -11.58
C TYR A 82 4.83 -1.19 -11.03
N GLY A 83 4.65 -0.96 -9.73
CA GLY A 83 5.01 0.29 -9.07
C GLY A 83 6.49 0.61 -9.21
N LYS A 84 7.38 -0.37 -8.97
CA LYS A 84 8.83 -0.22 -9.18
C LYS A 84 9.15 0.21 -10.62
N ARG A 85 8.54 -0.44 -11.62
CA ARG A 85 8.73 -0.08 -13.04
C ARG A 85 8.28 1.36 -13.34
N LEU A 86 7.12 1.76 -12.82
CA LEU A 86 6.62 3.13 -13.01
C LEU A 86 7.55 4.17 -12.41
N GLU A 87 8.07 3.96 -11.19
CA GLU A 87 9.05 4.87 -10.60
C GLU A 87 10.34 4.93 -11.42
N SER A 88 10.85 3.80 -11.92
CA SER A 88 12.01 3.81 -12.83
C SER A 88 11.75 4.61 -14.11
N ILE A 89 10.56 4.47 -14.71
CA ILE A 89 10.19 5.25 -15.91
C ILE A 89 10.12 6.75 -15.61
N LYS A 90 9.54 7.15 -14.47
CA LYS A 90 9.49 8.57 -14.06
C LYS A 90 10.90 9.15 -13.96
N HIS A 91 11.83 8.45 -13.33
CA HIS A 91 13.22 8.91 -13.24
C HIS A 91 13.86 9.11 -14.62
N LEU A 92 13.60 8.22 -15.58
CA LEU A 92 14.12 8.33 -16.96
C LEU A 92 13.49 9.46 -17.79
N LEU A 93 12.28 9.93 -17.44
CA LEU A 93 11.58 10.99 -18.17
C LEU A 93 11.89 12.40 -17.66
N PHE A 94 12.45 12.51 -16.46
CA PHE A 94 12.73 13.78 -15.78
C PHE A 94 14.24 14.07 -15.61
N GLU A 95 15.09 13.29 -16.27
CA GLU A 95 16.50 13.61 -16.62
C GLU A 95 16.58 14.05 -18.09
#